data_AF-T1GPZ4-F1
#
_entry.id   AF-T1GPZ4-F1
#
_cell.length_a   1.000
_cell.length_b   1.000
_cell.length_c   1.000
_cell.angle_alpha   90.00
_cell.angle_beta   90.00
_cell.angle_gamma   90.00
#
_symmetry.space_group_name_H-M   'P 1'
#
loop_
_entity.id
_entity.type
_entity.pdbx_description
1 polymer ?
#
loop_
_entity_poly.entity_id
_entity_poly.type
_entity_poly.pdbx_seq_one_letter_code
_entity_poly.pdbx_strand_id
1 'polypeptide(L)'
;MRIIFLFVGAQISGIIVTFIKLPDMLGMLFFGVFYTNVGLADFSGYNGLEAVLRDMALINIMLLAGLGLDPKAFKKLWFMILRLTLVPTIVEVAIIAVLGYFLLSMPWLWGILLGTKLQSFL
;
A
#
# COMPACT_ATOMS: atom_id res chain seq x y z
N MET A 1 -0.69 -16.20 20.20
CA MET A 1 -1.08 -17.35 19.36
C MET A 1 -1.97 -16.96 18.18
N ARG A 2 -3.01 -16.12 18.38
CA ARG A 2 -3.96 -15.71 17.32
C ARG A 2 -3.32 -14.96 16.14
N ILE A 3 -2.37 -14.06 16.41
CA ILE A 3 -1.62 -13.29 15.38
C ILE A 3 -0.76 -14.20 14.49
N ILE A 4 -0.23 -15.31 15.04
CA ILE A 4 0.58 -16.26 14.27
C ILE A 4 -0.31 -17.03 13.29
N PHE A 5 -1.51 -17.44 13.72
CA PHE A 5 -2.51 -18.02 12.82
C PHE A 5 -2.94 -17.08 11.71
N LEU A 6 -3.11 -15.79 12.04
CA LEU A 6 -3.36 -14.74 11.05
C LEU A 6 -2.25 -14.63 10.02
N PHE A 7 -0.99 -14.57 10.46
CA PHE A 7 0.16 -14.42 9.59
C PHE A 7 0.36 -15.64 8.68
N VAL A 8 0.30 -16.85 9.25
CA VAL A 8 0.45 -18.10 8.49
C VAL A 8 -0.72 -18.30 7.52
N GLY A 9 -1.96 -18.04 7.97
CA GLY A 9 -3.13 -18.16 7.12
C GLY A 9 -3.15 -17.13 5.98
N ALA A 10 -2.71 -15.90 6.23
CA ALA A 10 -2.56 -14.88 5.19
C ALA A 10 -1.52 -15.28 4.15
N GLN A 11 -0.35 -15.79 4.57
CA GLN A 11 0.69 -16.28 3.66
C GLN A 11 0.19 -17.45 2.81
N ILE A 12 -0.50 -18.43 3.40
CA ILE A 12 -1.07 -19.57 2.68
C ILE A 12 -2.12 -19.11 1.67
N SER A 13 -3.03 -18.22 2.08
CA SER A 13 -4.06 -17.64 1.21
C SER A 13 -3.46 -16.87 0.03
N GLY A 14 -2.40 -16.09 0.27
CA GLY A 14 -1.65 -15.40 -0.79
C GLY A 14 -1.11 -16.38 -1.84
N ILE A 15 -0.41 -17.43 -1.40
CA ILE A 15 0.18 -18.45 -2.28
C ILE A 15 -0.90 -19.19 -3.09
N ILE A 16 -2.04 -19.52 -2.47
CA ILE A 16 -3.16 -20.19 -3.14
C ILE A 16 -3.74 -19.30 -4.24
N VAL A 17 -3.93 -18.01 -3.96
CA VAL A 17 -4.49 -17.04 -4.92
C VAL A 17 -3.53 -16.78 -6.08
N THR A 18 -2.22 -16.83 -5.84
CA THR A 18 -1.19 -16.76 -6.87
C THR A 18 -1.22 -17.95 -7.82
N PHE A 19 -1.67 -19.12 -7.37
CA PHE A 19 -1.91 -20.28 -8.23
C PHE A 19 -3.03 -20.03 -9.27
N ILE A 20 -3.94 -19.10 -8.97
CA ILE A 20 -5.03 -18.66 -9.85
C ILE A 20 -4.59 -17.45 -10.72
N LYS A 21 -3.30 -17.08 -10.71
CA LYS A 21 -2.72 -15.91 -11.39
C LYS A 21 -3.24 -14.55 -10.89
N LEU A 22 -3.80 -14.50 -9.69
CA LEU A 22 -4.16 -13.23 -9.04
C LEU A 22 -2.99 -12.76 -8.16
N PRO A 23 -2.86 -11.43 -7.94
CA PRO A 23 -1.79 -10.89 -7.11
C PRO A 23 -1.93 -11.36 -5.65
N ASP A 24 -0.80 -11.74 -5.03
CA ASP A 24 -0.73 -12.25 -3.65
C ASP A 24 -1.43 -11.33 -2.63
N MET A 25 -1.36 -10.02 -2.83
CA MET A 25 -1.95 -9.01 -1.95
C MET A 25 -3.46 -9.19 -1.78
N LEU A 26 -4.17 -9.58 -2.84
CA LEU A 26 -5.61 -9.85 -2.77
C LEU A 26 -5.90 -11.06 -1.88
N GLY A 27 -5.10 -12.12 -1.98
CA GLY A 27 -5.27 -13.31 -1.15
C GLY A 27 -5.00 -13.04 0.33
N MET A 28 -3.99 -12.23 0.64
CA MET A 28 -3.70 -11.81 2.01
C MET A 28 -4.82 -10.92 2.58
N LEU A 29 -5.34 -9.97 1.79
CA LEU A 29 -6.43 -9.08 2.22
C LEU A 29 -7.74 -9.84 2.43
N PHE A 30 -8.09 -10.76 1.53
CA PHE A 30 -9.28 -11.59 1.65
C PHE A 30 -9.28 -12.41 2.94
N PHE A 31 -8.15 -13.04 3.28
CA PHE A 31 -8.01 -13.79 4.52
C PHE A 31 -8.15 -12.89 5.76
N GLY A 32 -7.63 -11.67 5.72
CA GLY A 32 -7.77 -10.68 6.80
C GLY A 32 -9.23 -10.25 7.04
N VAL A 33 -9.99 -10.01 5.96
CA VAL A 33 -11.43 -9.68 6.05
C VAL A 33 -12.22 -10.87 6.58
N PHE A 34 -11.93 -12.08 6.08
CA PHE A 34 -12.58 -13.31 6.54
C PHE A 34 -12.33 -13.56 8.04
N TYR A 35 -11.09 -13.40 8.51
CA TYR A 35 -10.73 -13.57 9.91
C TYR A 35 -11.41 -12.56 10.83
N THR A 36 -11.57 -11.31 10.37
CA THR A 36 -12.34 -10.28 11.08
C THR A 36 -13.83 -10.61 11.13
N ASN A 37 -14.40 -11.12 10.03
CA ASN A 37 -15.81 -11.48 9.94
C ASN A 37 -16.21 -12.65 10.87
N VAL A 38 -15.30 -13.61 11.08
CA VAL A 38 -15.50 -14.76 12.00
C VAL A 38 -15.47 -14.35 13.49
N GLY A 39 -15.24 -13.07 13.82
CA GLY A 39 -15.30 -12.56 15.20
C GLY A 39 -14.12 -12.99 16.06
N LEU A 40 -13.06 -13.55 15.45
CA LEU A 40 -11.82 -13.92 16.14
C LEU A 40 -10.83 -12.74 16.26
N ALA A 41 -11.23 -11.55 15.80
CA ALA A 41 -10.46 -10.31 15.86
C ALA A 41 -10.69 -9.56 17.19
N ASP A 42 -10.41 -10.21 18.32
CA ASP A 42 -10.33 -9.48 19.60
C ASP A 42 -8.92 -8.92 19.74
N PHE A 43 -8.75 -7.66 19.33
CA PHE A 43 -7.50 -6.90 19.39
C PHE A 43 -7.49 -5.89 20.55
N SER A 44 -8.30 -6.11 21.59
CA SER A 44 -8.47 -5.19 22.73
C SER A 44 -7.20 -4.84 23.52
N GLY A 45 -6.07 -5.53 23.27
CA GLY A 45 -4.77 -5.28 23.92
C GLY A 45 -3.63 -4.79 23.02
N TYR A 46 -3.83 -4.59 21.71
CA TYR A 46 -2.76 -4.28 20.75
C TYR A 46 -2.91 -2.93 20.03
N ASN A 47 -3.42 -1.92 20.74
CA ASN A 47 -3.54 -0.56 20.21
C ASN A 47 -2.14 -0.05 19.81
N GLY A 48 -1.94 0.23 18.52
CA GLY A 48 -0.69 0.79 17.97
C GLY A 48 0.30 -0.22 17.38
N LEU A 49 0.10 -1.54 17.55
CA LEU A 49 0.97 -2.55 16.93
C LEU A 49 0.91 -2.50 15.40
N GLU A 50 -0.27 -2.21 14.83
CA GLU A 50 -0.44 -1.98 13.39
C GLU A 50 0.46 -0.85 12.88
N ALA A 51 0.51 0.27 13.60
CA ALA A 51 1.32 1.43 13.21
C ALA A 51 2.82 1.07 13.21
N VAL A 52 3.29 0.38 14.25
CA VAL A 52 4.69 -0.08 14.34
C VAL A 52 5.04 -1.06 13.24
N LEU A 53 4.15 -2.02 12.93
CA LEU A 53 4.37 -2.98 11.84
C LEU A 53 4.40 -2.29 10.48
N ARG A 54 3.51 -1.32 10.25
CA ARG A 54 3.47 -0.55 9.01
C ARG A 54 4.75 0.25 8.81
N ASP A 55 5.23 0.91 9.85
CA ASP A 55 6.47 1.70 9.80
C ASP A 55 7.68 0.79 9.56
N MET A 56 7.78 -0.34 10.27
CA MET A 56 8.85 -1.33 10.05
C MET A 56 8.82 -1.90 8.63
N ALA A 57 7.63 -2.21 8.10
CA ALA A 57 7.48 -2.70 6.73
C ALA A 57 7.91 -1.65 5.70
N LEU A 58 7.49 -0.40 5.89
CA LEU A 58 7.88 0.72 5.02
C LEU A 58 9.39 0.94 5.03
N ILE A 59 10.02 0.94 6.21
CA ILE A 59 11.47 1.06 6.35
C ILE A 59 12.17 -0.08 5.62
N ASN A 60 11.71 -1.33 5.78
CA ASN A 60 12.33 -2.48 5.11
C ASN A 60 12.21 -2.39 3.58
N ILE A 61 11.03 -2.03 3.06
CA ILE A 61 10.81 -1.86 1.61
C ILE A 61 11.70 -0.73 1.06
N MET A 62 11.77 0.40 1.75
CA MET A 62 12.61 1.54 1.34
C MET A 62 14.11 1.21 1.39
N LEU A 63 14.57 0.50 2.42
CA LEU A 63 15.96 0.07 2.53
C LEU A 63 16.32 -0.89 1.39
N LEU A 64 15.47 -1.87 1.07
CA LEU A 64 15.69 -2.79 -0.03
C LEU A 64 15.70 -2.06 -1.39
N ALA A 65 14.78 -1.13 -1.61
CA ALA A 65 14.75 -0.30 -2.82
C ALA A 65 16.00 0.57 -2.95
N GLY A 66 16.52 1.11 -1.85
CA GLY A 66 17.74 1.91 -1.83
C GLY A 66 19.01 1.09 -2.04
N LEU A 67 19.10 -0.12 -1.46
CA LEU A 67 20.25 -1.02 -1.61
C LEU A 67 20.35 -1.63 -3.01
N GLY A 68 19.22 -1.84 -3.69
CA GLY A 68 19.19 -2.34 -5.07
C GLY A 68 19.55 -1.30 -6.14
N LEU A 69 19.84 -0.05 -5.76
CA LEU A 69 20.05 1.06 -6.69
C LEU A 69 21.54 1.23 -7.06
N ASP A 70 21.88 1.11 -8.35
CA ASP A 70 23.23 1.43 -8.83
C ASP A 70 23.46 2.96 -8.87
N PRO A 71 24.42 3.52 -8.11
CA PRO A 71 24.61 4.96 -8.01
C PRO A 71 25.06 5.63 -9.31
N LYS A 72 25.76 4.89 -10.20
CA LYS A 72 26.30 5.42 -11.45
C LYS A 72 25.21 5.51 -12.50
N ALA A 73 24.37 4.48 -12.62
CA ALA A 73 23.19 4.51 -13.48
C ALA A 73 22.18 5.56 -13.00
N PHE A 74 21.97 5.66 -11.69
CA PHE A 74 21.03 6.61 -11.13
C PHE A 74 21.39 8.07 -11.44
N LYS A 75 22.65 8.48 -11.30
CA LYS A 75 23.06 9.86 -11.63
C LYS A 75 22.81 10.22 -13.09
N LYS A 76 22.97 9.26 -14.01
CA LYS A 76 22.71 9.47 -15.43
C LYS A 76 21.22 9.61 -15.74
N LEU A 77 20.36 8.86 -15.04
CA LEU A 77 18.91 8.84 -15.27
C LEU A 77 18.11 9.72 -14.29
N TRP A 78 18.73 10.34 -13.28
CA TRP A 78 18.05 11.06 -12.21
C TRP A 78 17.04 12.10 -12.71
N PHE A 79 17.44 12.91 -13.71
CA PHE A 79 16.53 13.91 -14.29
C PHE A 79 15.36 13.28 -15.05
N MET A 80 15.59 12.15 -15.73
CA MET A 80 14.55 11.41 -16.44
C MET A 80 13.58 10.76 -15.46
N ILE A 81 14.09 10.11 -14.43
CA ILE A 81 13.31 9.47 -13.36
C ILE A 81 12.46 10.51 -12.64
N LEU A 82 13.04 11.66 -12.26
CA LEU A 82 12.29 12.74 -11.60
C LEU A 82 11.14 13.27 -12.47
N ARG A 83 11.39 13.47 -13.77
CA ARG A 83 10.33 13.93 -14.67
C ARG A 83 9.24 12.88 -14.85
N LEU A 84 9.62 11.61 -14.95
CA LEU A 84 8.70 10.49 -15.10
C LEU A 84 7.92 10.17 -13.82
N THR A 85 8.39 10.55 -12.64
CA THR A 85 7.64 10.35 -11.39
C THR A 85 6.84 11.57 -11.01
N LEU A 86 7.43 12.78 -11.02
CA LEU A 86 6.75 13.99 -10.55
C LEU A 86 5.63 14.46 -11.46
N VAL A 87 5.85 14.47 -12.78
CA VAL A 87 4.84 14.98 -13.72
C VAL A 87 3.56 14.14 -13.70
N PRO A 88 3.59 12.80 -13.86
CA PRO A 88 2.36 12.02 -13.78
C PRO A 88 1.75 12.04 -12.38
N THR A 89 2.56 12.03 -11.31
CA THR A 89 2.05 12.12 -9.94
C THR A 89 1.21 13.40 -9.71
N ILE A 90 1.69 14.56 -10.17
CA ILE A 90 0.94 15.81 -10.03
C ILE A 90 -0.36 15.75 -10.84
N VAL A 91 -0.30 15.21 -12.06
CA VAL A 91 -1.46 15.09 -12.95
C VAL A 91 -2.50 14.13 -12.38
N GLU A 92 -2.10 12.96 -11.87
CA GLU A 92 -3.00 11.95 -11.29
C GLU A 92 -3.67 12.48 -10.03
N VAL A 93 -2.91 13.12 -9.13
CA VAL A 93 -3.48 13.75 -7.93
C VAL A 93 -4.47 14.85 -8.31
N ALA A 94 -4.16 15.67 -9.31
CA ALA A 94 -5.07 16.72 -9.79
C ALA A 94 -6.35 16.14 -10.39
N ILE A 95 -6.25 15.09 -11.21
CA ILE A 95 -7.41 14.39 -11.79
C ILE A 95 -8.28 13.81 -10.68
N ILE A 96 -7.68 13.11 -9.70
CA ILE A 96 -8.42 12.50 -8.58
C ILE A 96 -9.06 13.58 -7.70
N ALA A 97 -8.39 14.71 -7.46
CA ALA A 97 -8.95 15.80 -6.67
C ALA A 97 -10.16 16.44 -7.36
N VAL A 98 -10.08 16.67 -8.68
CA VAL A 98 -11.20 17.18 -9.49
C VAL A 98 -12.36 16.18 -9.51
N LEU A 99 -12.08 14.90 -9.74
CA LEU A 99 -13.09 13.85 -9.71
C LEU A 99 -13.72 13.70 -8.31
N GLY A 100 -12.94 13.80 -7.23
CA GLY A 100 -13.45 13.74 -5.86
C GLY A 100 -14.40 14.89 -5.53
N TYR A 101 -14.12 16.09 -6.06
CA TYR A 101 -15.00 17.24 -5.92
C TYR A 101 -16.31 17.06 -6.72
N PHE A 102 -16.22 16.64 -7.98
CA PHE A 102 -17.40 16.52 -8.85
C PHE A 102 -18.27 15.28 -8.58
N LEU A 103 -17.65 14.13 -8.31
CA LEU A 103 -18.35 12.84 -8.21
C LEU A 103 -18.80 12.54 -6.78
N LEU A 104 -17.98 12.90 -5.78
CA LEU A 104 -18.25 12.62 -4.37
C LEU A 104 -18.70 13.87 -3.58
N SER A 105 -18.77 15.06 -4.20
CA SER A 105 -19.09 16.33 -3.53
C SER A 105 -18.21 16.61 -2.30
N MET A 106 -16.97 16.09 -2.29
CA MET A 106 -16.05 16.24 -1.17
C MET A 106 -15.26 17.56 -1.29
N PRO A 107 -14.91 18.22 -0.17
CA PRO A 107 -14.06 19.41 -0.19
C PRO A 107 -12.71 19.14 -0.88
N TRP A 108 -12.15 20.15 -1.55
CA TRP A 108 -10.88 20.07 -2.28
C TRP A 108 -9.74 19.46 -1.46
N LEU A 109 -9.65 19.78 -0.16
CA LEU A 109 -8.64 19.20 0.74
C LEU A 109 -8.75 17.67 0.82
N TRP A 110 -9.97 17.14 0.94
CA TRP A 110 -10.22 15.70 1.00
C TRP A 110 -9.94 15.04 -0.35
N GLY A 111 -10.28 15.68 -1.47
CA GLY A 111 -9.95 15.20 -2.81
C GLY A 111 -8.43 15.08 -3.03
N ILE A 112 -7.65 16.08 -2.60
CA ILE A 112 -6.18 16.06 -2.69
C ILE A 112 -5.58 14.99 -1.77
N LEU A 113 -6.08 14.87 -0.53
CA LEU A 113 -5.64 13.82 0.39
C LEU A 113 -5.93 12.42 -0.17
N LEU A 114 -7.08 12.23 -0.80
CA LEU A 114 -7.45 10.96 -1.43
C LEU A 114 -6.53 10.66 -2.62
N GLY A 115 -6.29 11.65 -3.50
CA GLY A 115 -5.37 11.51 -4.63
C GLY A 115 -3.95 11.13 -4.23
N THR A 116 -3.40 11.81 -3.22
CA THR A 116 -2.03 11.50 -2.73
C THR A 116 -1.92 10.11 -2.10
N LYS A 117 -2.97 9.62 -1.42
CA LYS A 117 -2.99 8.28 -0.83
C LYS A 117 -3.11 7.17 -1.88
N LEU A 118 -3.96 7.35 -2.89
CA LEU A 118 -4.13 6.37 -3.97
C LEU A 118 -2.89 6.26 -4.83
N GLN A 119 -2.28 7.40 -5.18
CA GLN A 119 -1.07 7.42 -5.99
C GLN A 119 0.09 6.66 -5.34
N SER A 120 0.26 6.76 -4.03
CA SER A 120 1.34 6.08 -3.33
C SER A 120 1.21 4.54 -3.34
N PHE A 121 0.08 4.00 -3.78
CA PHE A 121 -0.19 2.56 -3.84
C PHE A 121 -0.15 2.00 -5.28
N LEU A 122 -0.15 2.88 -6.30
CA LEU A 122 0.03 2.55 -7.72
C LEU A 122 1.52 2.47 -8.06
#